data_AF-A0A1E4TP80-F1
#
_entry.id   AF-A0A1E4TP80-F1
#
_cell.length_a   1.000
_cell.length_b   1.000
_cell.length_c   1.000
_cell.angle_alpha   90.00
_cell.angle_beta   90.00
_cell.angle_gamma   90.00
#
_symmetry.space_group_name_H-M   'P 1'
#
loop_
_entity.id
_entity.type
_entity.pdbx_description
1 polymer ?
#
loop_
_entity_poly.entity_id
_entity_poly.type
_entity_poly.pdbx_seq_one_letter_code
_entity_poly.pdbx_strand_id
1 'polypeptide(L)'
;DYAAALENSEFALDILEGSADESNEEVMKIILSARVVIGLCHFFTDGFEQSLEQFRLILTYQELNGSEEDKSVLEKLIILISQVLYTYDKEDTKTAAVDQLFTYIENHGSSLLVALTMGAISLVENLDDVLPAVLDDLKNLNLEYLISDTHRSSNKPWQRSALMFPNDYKTWENLDDRLTLEVTSKTSKTSTEVLSKSLIKCGTLRQIQRGLFLNQTNLVGYKALKAFF
;
A
#
# COMPACT_ATOMS: atom_id res chain seq x y z
N ASP A 1 -3.40 21.33 -6.11
CA ASP A 1 -4.63 21.63 -6.85
C ASP A 1 -4.82 20.66 -7.99
N TYR A 2 -5.96 19.95 -8.00
CA TYR A 2 -6.27 18.96 -9.03
C TYR A 2 -6.45 19.59 -10.42
N ALA A 3 -7.07 20.76 -10.50
CA ALA A 3 -7.29 21.47 -11.76
C ALA A 3 -5.98 21.82 -12.48
N ALA A 4 -4.98 22.35 -11.74
CA ALA A 4 -3.67 22.66 -12.31
C ALA A 4 -2.89 21.39 -12.72
N ALA A 5 -3.05 20.28 -11.99
CA ALA A 5 -2.42 19.02 -12.34
C ALA A 5 -3.02 18.41 -13.61
N LEU A 6 -4.34 18.54 -13.78
CA LEU A 6 -5.07 18.11 -14.97
C LEU A 6 -4.65 18.91 -16.20
N GLU A 7 -4.70 20.25 -16.15
CA GLU A 7 -4.31 21.13 -17.27
C GLU A 7 -2.87 20.87 -17.75
N ASN A 8 -1.92 20.75 -16.82
CA ASN A 8 -0.52 20.47 -17.17
C ASN A 8 -0.33 19.08 -17.79
N SER A 9 -1.12 18.10 -17.34
CA SER A 9 -1.00 16.72 -17.82
C SER A 9 -1.66 16.53 -19.18
N GLU A 10 -2.81 17.18 -19.43
CA GLU A 10 -3.44 17.26 -20.75
C GLU A 10 -2.52 17.95 -21.75
N PHE A 11 -1.94 19.09 -21.38
CA PHE A 11 -0.98 19.80 -22.23
C PHE A 11 0.25 18.94 -22.58
N ALA A 12 0.80 18.21 -21.61
CA ALA A 12 1.92 17.30 -21.85
C ALA A 12 1.53 16.15 -22.78
N LEU A 13 0.32 15.60 -22.63
CA LEU A 13 -0.19 14.53 -23.48
C LEU A 13 -0.42 15.02 -24.91
N ASP A 14 -1.01 16.20 -25.10
CA ASP A 14 -1.25 16.81 -26.42
C ASP A 14 0.06 17.04 -27.21
N ILE A 15 1.13 17.48 -26.53
CA ILE A 15 2.45 17.66 -27.15
C ILE A 15 3.03 16.31 -27.58
N LEU A 16 2.91 15.30 -26.73
CA LEU A 16 3.59 14.01 -26.93
C LEU A 16 2.87 13.13 -27.92
N GLU A 17 1.53 13.09 -27.93
CA GLU A 17 0.74 12.34 -28.93
C GLU A 17 0.99 12.84 -30.36
N GLY A 18 1.31 14.13 -30.54
CA GLY A 18 1.69 14.70 -31.83
C GLY A 18 3.13 14.41 -32.29
N SER A 19 3.98 13.90 -31.39
CA SER A 19 5.43 13.69 -31.60
C SER A 19 5.90 12.25 -31.39
N ALA A 20 4.97 11.34 -31.12
CA ALA A 20 5.24 9.98 -30.72
C ALA A 20 5.75 9.13 -31.90
N ASP A 21 7.06 9.12 -32.10
CA ASP A 21 7.70 7.91 -32.61
C ASP A 21 7.49 6.80 -31.55
N GLU A 22 6.64 5.82 -31.85
CA GLU A 22 6.28 4.67 -30.99
C GLU A 22 7.49 3.85 -30.48
N SER A 23 8.70 4.18 -30.93
CA SER A 23 9.95 3.51 -30.59
C SER A 23 10.70 4.10 -29.39
N ASN A 24 10.26 5.25 -28.83
CA ASN A 24 10.96 5.87 -27.71
C ASN A 24 10.32 5.53 -26.34
N GLU A 25 10.94 4.62 -25.59
CA GLU A 25 10.51 4.21 -24.25
C GLU A 25 10.35 5.38 -23.26
N GLU A 26 11.17 6.44 -23.38
CA GLU A 26 11.10 7.58 -22.47
C GLU A 26 9.82 8.39 -22.67
N VAL A 27 9.39 8.55 -23.93
CA VAL A 27 8.14 9.22 -24.29
C VAL A 27 6.96 8.43 -23.77
N MET A 28 7.00 7.10 -23.88
CA MET A 28 5.95 6.21 -23.37
C MET A 28 5.79 6.31 -21.85
N LYS A 29 6.89 6.37 -21.08
CA LYS A 29 6.84 6.56 -19.62
C LYS A 29 6.17 7.88 -19.23
N ILE A 30 6.41 8.95 -20.00
CA ILE A 30 5.79 10.25 -19.75
C ILE A 30 4.29 10.23 -20.09
N ILE A 31 3.90 9.59 -21.21
CA ILE A 31 2.48 9.41 -21.58
C ILE A 31 1.74 8.63 -20.49
N LEU A 32 2.31 7.52 -20.02
CA LEU A 32 1.72 6.73 -18.93
C LEU A 32 1.58 7.56 -17.66
N SER A 33 2.62 8.28 -17.27
CA SER A 33 2.57 9.18 -16.10
C SER A 33 1.49 10.26 -16.23
N ALA A 34 1.38 10.90 -17.40
CA ALA A 34 0.38 11.93 -17.65
C ALA A 34 -1.05 11.34 -17.56
N ARG A 35 -1.29 10.18 -18.19
CA ARG A 35 -2.59 9.50 -18.14
C ARG A 35 -2.97 9.08 -16.71
N VAL A 36 -2.02 8.58 -15.91
CA VAL A 36 -2.29 8.24 -14.49
C VAL A 36 -2.71 9.49 -13.70
N VAL A 37 -2.03 10.63 -13.91
CA VAL A 37 -2.38 11.89 -13.25
C VAL A 37 -3.76 12.38 -13.69
N ILE A 38 -4.08 12.35 -14.98
CA ILE A 38 -5.40 12.72 -15.51
C ILE A 38 -6.48 11.82 -14.91
N GLY A 39 -6.29 10.50 -14.94
CA GLY A 39 -7.22 9.53 -14.37
C GLY A 39 -7.49 9.76 -12.88
N LEU A 40 -6.45 10.02 -12.08
CA LEU A 40 -6.60 10.34 -10.65
C LEU A 40 -7.23 11.71 -10.42
N CYS A 41 -6.91 12.72 -11.22
CA CYS A 41 -7.54 14.03 -11.10
C CYS A 41 -9.05 13.92 -11.35
N HIS A 42 -9.47 13.24 -12.42
CA HIS A 42 -10.89 12.98 -12.67
C HIS A 42 -11.56 12.19 -11.55
N PHE A 43 -10.88 11.20 -10.98
CA PHE A 43 -11.39 10.44 -9.83
C PHE A 43 -11.66 11.35 -8.62
N PHE A 44 -10.74 12.26 -8.28
CA PHE A 44 -10.92 13.19 -7.17
C PHE A 44 -11.88 14.36 -7.47
N THR A 45 -12.26 14.57 -8.74
CA THR A 45 -13.21 15.60 -9.18
C THR A 45 -14.56 15.02 -9.63
N ASP A 46 -14.96 13.85 -9.10
CA ASP A 46 -16.23 13.14 -9.37
C ASP A 46 -16.45 12.68 -10.83
N GLY A 47 -15.41 12.69 -11.67
CA GLY A 47 -15.40 12.23 -13.07
C GLY A 47 -15.05 10.75 -13.21
N PHE A 48 -15.82 9.84 -12.60
CA PHE A 48 -15.46 8.42 -12.53
C PHE A 48 -15.35 7.73 -13.91
N GLU A 49 -16.27 8.00 -14.82
CA GLU A 49 -16.29 7.35 -16.15
C GLU A 49 -15.06 7.73 -16.98
N GLN A 50 -14.70 9.02 -16.96
CA GLN A 50 -13.50 9.56 -17.60
C GLN A 50 -12.22 8.98 -16.98
N SER A 51 -12.21 8.83 -15.64
CA SER A 51 -11.10 8.20 -14.92
C SER A 51 -10.88 6.76 -15.38
N LEU A 52 -11.97 5.99 -15.49
CA LEU A 52 -11.93 4.58 -15.89
C LEU A 52 -11.49 4.41 -17.34
N GLU A 53 -11.95 5.27 -18.25
CA GLU A 53 -11.49 5.28 -19.64
C GLU A 53 -9.98 5.49 -19.74
N GLN A 54 -9.42 6.46 -19.00
CA GLN A 54 -7.98 6.67 -18.97
C GLN A 54 -7.24 5.44 -18.43
N PHE A 55 -7.73 4.82 -17.37
CA PHE A 55 -7.12 3.60 -16.84
C PHE A 55 -7.19 2.40 -17.79
N ARG A 56 -8.29 2.24 -18.54
CA ARG A 56 -8.40 1.21 -19.58
C ARG A 56 -7.38 1.43 -20.70
N LEU A 57 -7.20 2.67 -21.14
CA LEU A 57 -6.17 3.00 -22.13
C LEU A 57 -4.77 2.63 -21.60
N ILE A 58 -4.46 2.95 -20.35
CA ILE A 58 -3.16 2.61 -19.76
C ILE A 58 -2.95 1.08 -19.76
N LEU A 59 -3.97 0.30 -19.40
CA LEU A 59 -3.88 -1.17 -19.44
C LEU A 59 -3.62 -1.69 -20.86
N THR A 60 -4.38 -1.23 -21.86
CA THR A 60 -4.17 -1.67 -23.25
C THR A 60 -2.80 -1.27 -23.79
N TYR A 61 -2.32 -0.07 -23.45
CA TYR A 61 -0.97 0.38 -23.83
C TYR A 61 0.13 -0.46 -23.20
N GLN A 62 -0.06 -0.92 -21.97
CA GLN A 62 0.94 -1.70 -21.23
C GLN A 62 0.95 -3.17 -21.64
N GLU A 63 -0.21 -3.75 -21.95
CA GLU A 63 -0.32 -5.12 -22.50
C GLU A 63 0.33 -5.25 -23.89
N LEU A 64 0.29 -4.18 -24.69
CA LEU A 64 0.85 -4.18 -26.06
C LEU A 64 2.38 -3.97 -26.11
N ASN A 65 2.96 -3.30 -25.11
CA ASN A 65 4.37 -2.88 -25.13
C ASN A 65 5.23 -3.53 -24.03
N GLY A 66 4.66 -4.41 -23.22
CA GLY A 66 5.27 -4.88 -21.97
C GLY A 66 6.54 -5.73 -22.15
N SER A 67 7.66 -5.22 -21.62
CA SER A 67 8.86 -6.01 -21.33
C SER A 67 8.82 -6.59 -19.90
N GLU A 68 9.67 -7.56 -19.56
CA GLU A 68 9.69 -8.20 -18.23
C GLU A 68 9.91 -7.21 -17.05
N GLU A 69 10.59 -6.08 -17.29
CA GLU A 69 10.81 -5.02 -16.30
C GLU A 69 9.52 -4.25 -15.94
N ASP A 70 8.53 -4.25 -16.84
CA ASP A 70 7.25 -3.54 -16.66
C ASP A 70 6.24 -4.31 -15.81
N LYS A 71 6.53 -5.57 -15.45
CA LYS A 71 5.66 -6.41 -14.61
C LYS A 71 5.38 -5.76 -13.25
N SER A 72 6.39 -5.11 -12.66
CA SER A 72 6.25 -4.41 -11.37
C SER A 72 5.43 -3.13 -11.46
N VAL A 73 5.41 -2.48 -12.63
CA VAL A 73 4.59 -1.29 -12.90
C VAL A 73 3.15 -1.69 -13.16
N LEU A 74 2.96 -2.79 -13.91
CA LEU A 74 1.64 -3.37 -14.21
C LEU A 74 0.93 -3.80 -12.91
N GLU A 75 1.67 -4.46 -12.01
CA GLU A 75 1.16 -4.84 -10.69
C GLU A 75 0.58 -3.63 -9.95
N LYS A 76 1.36 -2.56 -9.85
CA LYS A 76 0.96 -1.34 -9.13
C LYS A 76 -0.21 -0.64 -9.80
N LEU A 77 -0.25 -0.64 -11.13
CA LEU A 77 -1.35 -0.06 -11.89
C LEU A 77 -2.65 -0.83 -11.65
N ILE A 78 -2.62 -2.16 -11.72
CA ILE A 78 -3.81 -2.98 -11.48
C ILE A 78 -4.31 -2.79 -10.04
N ILE A 79 -3.41 -2.74 -9.06
CA ILE A 79 -3.78 -2.42 -7.68
C ILE A 79 -4.43 -1.04 -7.59
N LEU A 80 -3.87 -0.03 -8.26
CA LEU A 80 -4.45 1.32 -8.29
C LEU A 80 -5.84 1.31 -8.89
N ILE A 81 -6.04 0.61 -10.00
CA ILE A 81 -7.34 0.49 -10.68
C ILE A 81 -8.34 -0.24 -9.78
N SER A 82 -7.95 -1.35 -9.17
CA SER A 82 -8.82 -2.08 -8.23
C SER A 82 -9.18 -1.24 -7.01
N GLN A 83 -8.25 -0.43 -6.48
CA GLN A 83 -8.54 0.51 -5.40
C GLN A 83 -9.54 1.58 -5.84
N VAL A 84 -9.36 2.17 -7.02
CA VAL A 84 -10.29 3.17 -7.58
C VAL A 84 -11.68 2.57 -7.79
N LEU A 85 -11.77 1.39 -8.40
CA LEU A 85 -13.03 0.66 -8.63
C LEU A 85 -13.74 0.33 -7.30
N TYR A 86 -12.97 -0.08 -6.29
CA TYR A 86 -13.51 -0.39 -4.96
C TYR A 86 -14.04 0.86 -4.25
N THR A 87 -13.32 1.98 -4.31
CA THR A 87 -13.70 3.23 -3.64
C THR A 87 -14.97 3.89 -4.18
N TYR A 88 -15.38 3.53 -5.41
CA TYR A 88 -16.63 4.03 -6.00
C TYR A 88 -17.89 3.41 -5.37
N ASP A 89 -17.74 2.35 -4.56
CA ASP A 89 -18.75 1.75 -3.69
C ASP A 89 -20.05 1.28 -4.38
N LYS A 90 -20.01 0.99 -5.69
CA LYS A 90 -21.09 0.29 -6.40
C LYS A 90 -20.82 -1.21 -6.42
N GLU A 91 -21.87 -2.01 -6.30
CA GLU A 91 -21.78 -3.47 -6.28
C GLU A 91 -21.09 -4.02 -7.54
N ASP A 92 -21.45 -3.48 -8.71
CA ASP A 92 -20.85 -3.85 -10.00
C ASP A 92 -19.36 -3.47 -10.11
N THR A 93 -18.92 -2.38 -9.47
CA THR A 93 -17.51 -1.96 -9.54
C THR A 93 -16.66 -2.69 -8.52
N LYS A 94 -17.24 -3.14 -7.40
CA LYS A 94 -16.55 -3.99 -6.42
C LYS A 94 -16.27 -5.38 -6.97
N THR A 95 -17.23 -6.02 -7.63
CA THR A 95 -17.01 -7.30 -8.30
C THR A 95 -15.96 -7.16 -9.39
N ALA A 96 -16.06 -6.12 -10.23
CA ALA A 96 -15.05 -5.82 -11.23
C ALA A 96 -13.64 -5.58 -10.63
N ALA A 97 -13.53 -4.94 -9.48
CA ALA A 97 -12.25 -4.73 -8.81
C ALA A 97 -11.57 -6.05 -8.40
N VAL A 98 -12.36 -7.00 -7.90
CA VAL A 98 -11.91 -8.34 -7.49
C VAL A 98 -11.55 -9.18 -8.71
N ASP A 99 -12.36 -9.15 -9.76
CA ASP A 99 -12.12 -9.87 -11.01
C ASP A 99 -10.81 -9.41 -11.68
N GLN A 100 -10.50 -8.12 -11.65
CA GLN A 100 -9.23 -7.57 -12.16
C GLN A 100 -8.03 -8.12 -11.38
N LEU A 101 -8.13 -8.22 -10.05
CA LEU A 101 -7.05 -8.81 -9.23
C LEU A 101 -6.89 -10.31 -9.50
N PHE A 102 -7.99 -11.05 -9.69
CA PHE A 102 -7.93 -12.46 -10.06
C PHE A 102 -7.28 -12.66 -11.43
N THR A 103 -7.70 -11.88 -12.43
CA THR A 103 -7.12 -11.91 -13.78
C THR A 103 -5.61 -11.69 -13.75
N TYR A 104 -5.13 -10.78 -12.89
CA TYR A 104 -3.70 -10.58 -12.69
C TYR A 104 -3.00 -11.78 -12.06
N ILE A 105 -3.58 -12.37 -11.00
CA ILE A 105 -3.00 -13.55 -10.33
C ILE A 105 -2.91 -14.74 -11.31
N GLU A 106 -3.93 -14.94 -12.14
CA GLU A 106 -3.95 -16.01 -13.15
C GLU A 106 -2.86 -15.83 -14.21
N ASN A 107 -2.65 -14.61 -14.69
CA ASN A 107 -1.72 -14.33 -15.79
C ASN A 107 -0.26 -14.21 -15.32
N HIS A 108 -0.03 -13.63 -14.14
CA HIS A 108 1.29 -13.20 -13.70
C HIS A 108 1.77 -13.85 -12.38
N GLY A 109 0.89 -14.59 -11.71
CA GLY A 109 1.13 -15.21 -10.41
C GLY A 109 0.80 -14.31 -9.23
N SER A 110 0.82 -14.87 -8.02
CA SER A 110 0.56 -14.12 -6.79
C SER A 110 1.75 -13.25 -6.39
N SER A 111 1.52 -11.95 -6.27
CA SER A 111 2.41 -11.01 -5.57
C SER A 111 1.87 -10.71 -4.19
N LEU A 112 2.77 -10.41 -3.24
CA LEU A 112 2.41 -10.02 -1.87
C LEU A 112 1.41 -8.86 -1.86
N LEU A 113 1.64 -7.81 -2.67
CA LEU A 113 0.80 -6.61 -2.62
C LEU A 113 -0.60 -6.86 -3.18
N VAL A 114 -0.70 -7.67 -4.25
CA VAL A 114 -1.98 -8.10 -4.82
C VAL A 114 -2.74 -9.02 -3.87
N ALA A 115 -2.07 -10.00 -3.26
CA ALA A 115 -2.69 -10.90 -2.28
C ALA A 115 -3.17 -10.14 -1.02
N LEU A 116 -2.41 -9.15 -0.56
CA LEU A 116 -2.81 -8.31 0.57
C LEU A 116 -3.99 -7.39 0.24
N THR A 117 -4.01 -6.79 -0.94
CA THR A 117 -5.12 -5.92 -1.36
C THR A 117 -6.40 -6.72 -1.59
N MET A 118 -6.30 -7.87 -2.25
CA MET A 118 -7.41 -8.83 -2.37
C MET A 118 -7.89 -9.29 -0.99
N GLY A 119 -6.98 -9.68 -0.10
CA GLY A 119 -7.33 -10.09 1.26
C GLY A 119 -8.01 -8.98 2.07
N ALA A 120 -7.59 -7.72 1.89
CA ALA A 120 -8.21 -6.57 2.53
C ALA A 120 -9.64 -6.32 2.01
N ILE A 121 -9.84 -6.36 0.69
CA ILE A 121 -11.17 -6.21 0.07
C ILE A 121 -12.09 -7.35 0.52
N SER A 122 -11.63 -8.59 0.43
CA SER A 122 -12.42 -9.77 0.83
C SER A 122 -12.78 -9.76 2.32
N LEU A 123 -11.93 -9.21 3.19
CA LEU A 123 -12.22 -9.06 4.61
C LEU A 123 -13.32 -8.03 4.88
N VAL A 124 -13.32 -6.92 4.13
CA VAL A 124 -14.31 -5.84 4.31
C VAL A 124 -15.67 -6.27 3.74
N GLU A 125 -15.69 -6.93 2.58
CA GLU A 125 -16.93 -7.36 1.92
C GLU A 125 -17.45 -8.72 2.43
N ASN A 126 -16.77 -9.36 3.38
CA ASN A 126 -17.08 -10.71 3.90
C ASN A 126 -17.22 -11.77 2.79
N LEU A 127 -16.25 -11.80 1.87
CA LEU A 127 -16.17 -12.81 0.82
C LEU A 127 -15.58 -14.12 1.37
N ASP A 128 -16.39 -14.85 2.13
CA ASP A 128 -16.01 -16.08 2.84
C ASP A 128 -15.48 -17.19 1.91
N ASP A 129 -15.87 -17.18 0.63
CA ASP A 129 -15.41 -18.16 -0.36
C ASP A 129 -13.99 -17.86 -0.86
N VAL A 130 -13.60 -16.59 -0.92
CA VAL A 130 -12.31 -16.13 -1.46
C VAL A 130 -11.24 -16.09 -0.37
N LEU A 131 -11.63 -15.75 0.87
CA LEU A 131 -10.72 -15.59 2.00
C LEU A 131 -9.82 -16.81 2.27
N PRO A 132 -10.30 -18.07 2.26
CA PRO A 132 -9.45 -19.23 2.49
C PRO A 132 -8.36 -19.41 1.43
N ALA A 133 -8.69 -19.14 0.16
CA ALA A 133 -7.75 -19.25 -0.95
C ALA A 133 -6.64 -18.20 -0.83
N VAL A 134 -7.02 -16.93 -0.61
CA VAL A 134 -6.06 -15.83 -0.41
C VAL A 134 -5.18 -16.07 0.82
N LEU A 135 -5.73 -16.64 1.89
CA LEU A 135 -4.98 -16.97 3.10
C LEU A 135 -3.94 -18.07 2.83
N ASP A 136 -4.29 -19.09 2.05
CA ASP A 136 -3.34 -20.14 1.65
C ASP A 136 -2.21 -19.56 0.79
N ASP A 137 -2.55 -18.69 -0.16
CA ASP A 137 -1.56 -17.97 -0.97
C ASP A 137 -0.62 -17.14 -0.10
N LEU A 138 -1.15 -16.37 0.87
CA LEU A 138 -0.36 -15.57 1.81
C LEU A 138 0.56 -16.41 2.70
N LYS A 139 0.16 -17.63 3.06
CA LYS A 139 1.00 -18.56 3.85
C LYS A 139 2.12 -19.18 3.02
N ASN A 140 1.85 -19.44 1.75
CA ASN A 140 2.75 -20.12 0.83
C ASN A 140 3.64 -19.15 0.04
N LEU A 141 3.60 -17.86 0.36
CA LEU A 141 4.49 -16.86 -0.22
C LEU A 141 5.98 -17.22 -0.03
N ASN A 142 6.75 -17.00 -1.09
CA ASN A 142 8.20 -17.21 -1.08
C ASN A 142 8.89 -16.31 -0.03
N LEU A 143 9.99 -16.83 0.52
CA LEU A 143 10.77 -16.13 1.54
C LEU A 143 11.31 -14.77 1.06
N GLU A 144 11.56 -14.63 -0.25
CA GLU A 144 11.98 -13.37 -0.88
C GLU A 144 10.92 -12.26 -0.72
N TYR A 145 9.65 -12.57 -0.95
CA TYR A 145 8.55 -11.63 -0.73
C TYR A 145 8.39 -11.29 0.76
N LEU A 146 8.58 -12.27 1.66
CA LEU A 146 8.54 -12.05 3.11
C LEU A 146 9.69 -11.17 3.64
N ILE A 147 10.84 -11.18 2.96
CA ILE A 147 11.96 -10.28 3.26
C ILE A 147 11.67 -8.86 2.75
N SER A 148 11.03 -8.75 1.57
CA SER A 148 10.62 -7.45 1.02
C SER A 148 9.53 -6.77 1.86
N ASP A 149 8.73 -7.54 2.60
CA ASP A 149 7.70 -7.02 3.51
C ASP A 149 8.30 -6.39 4.78
N THR A 150 8.53 -5.09 4.72
CA THR A 150 8.99 -4.29 5.86
C THR A 150 7.87 -3.89 6.83
N HIS A 151 6.60 -4.09 6.47
CA HIS A 151 5.46 -3.68 7.29
C HIS A 151 4.75 -4.85 7.97
N ARG A 152 4.96 -6.08 7.50
CA ARG A 152 4.53 -7.34 8.13
C ARG A 152 3.07 -7.32 8.54
N SER A 153 2.21 -7.06 7.56
CA SER A 153 0.76 -6.97 7.74
C SER A 153 0.07 -8.32 7.98
N SER A 154 0.79 -9.45 7.83
CA SER A 154 0.18 -10.77 7.93
C SER A 154 -0.07 -11.22 9.38
N ASN A 155 -1.31 -11.62 9.61
CA ASN A 155 -1.82 -11.98 10.92
C ASN A 155 -1.32 -13.40 11.31
N LYS A 156 -0.71 -13.52 12.50
CA LYS A 156 -0.55 -14.76 13.29
C LYS A 156 0.68 -15.67 13.12
N PRO A 157 1.82 -15.26 12.54
CA PRO A 157 3.06 -15.90 12.98
C PRO A 157 4.04 -14.89 13.53
N TRP A 158 3.60 -13.95 14.39
CA TRP A 158 4.48 -12.98 15.06
C TRP A 158 5.70 -13.66 15.70
N GLN A 159 5.53 -14.84 16.30
CA GLN A 159 6.64 -15.63 16.85
C GLN A 159 7.64 -16.11 15.78
N ARG A 160 7.14 -16.62 14.63
CA ARG A 160 7.98 -17.03 13.51
C ARG A 160 8.66 -15.83 12.86
N SER A 161 7.93 -14.73 12.69
CA SER A 161 8.46 -13.47 12.16
C SER A 161 9.51 -12.88 13.11
N ALA A 162 9.32 -12.97 14.42
CA ALA A 162 10.29 -12.50 15.41
C ALA A 162 11.57 -13.35 15.39
N LEU A 163 11.45 -14.65 15.17
CA LEU A 163 12.59 -15.54 14.98
C LEU A 163 13.37 -15.20 13.70
N MET A 164 12.67 -14.98 12.59
CA MET A 164 13.29 -14.66 11.30
C MET A 164 13.88 -13.25 11.26
N PHE A 165 13.27 -12.30 12.00
CA PHE A 165 13.60 -10.88 11.95
C PHE A 165 13.64 -10.28 13.36
N PRO A 166 14.63 -10.65 14.19
CA PRO A 166 14.68 -10.25 15.59
C PRO A 166 14.90 -8.75 15.81
N ASN A 167 15.38 -8.03 14.79
CA ASN A 167 15.63 -6.59 14.89
C ASN A 167 14.47 -5.72 14.37
N ASP A 168 13.31 -6.31 14.06
CA ASP A 168 12.14 -5.57 13.60
C ASP A 168 11.20 -5.23 14.77
N TYR A 169 11.05 -3.93 15.06
CA TYR A 169 10.25 -3.48 16.19
C TYR A 169 8.74 -3.70 15.98
N LYS A 170 8.24 -3.69 14.73
CA LYS A 170 6.79 -3.84 14.46
C LYS A 170 6.30 -5.24 14.84
N THR A 171 7.15 -6.24 14.64
CA THR A 171 6.88 -7.62 15.04
C THR A 171 6.81 -7.74 16.57
N TRP A 172 7.77 -7.13 17.27
CA TRP A 172 7.80 -7.14 18.74
C TRP A 172 6.68 -6.33 19.37
N GLU A 173 6.18 -5.29 18.70
CA GLU A 173 5.07 -4.46 19.21
C GLU A 173 3.81 -5.28 19.51
N ASN A 174 3.62 -6.39 18.79
CA ASN A 174 2.50 -7.31 18.99
C ASN A 174 2.79 -8.44 20.00
N LEU A 175 4.05 -8.62 20.43
CA LEU A 175 4.49 -9.70 21.31
C LEU A 175 4.89 -9.22 22.71
N ASP A 176 5.77 -8.23 22.79
CA ASP A 176 6.33 -7.72 24.05
C ASP A 176 6.77 -6.25 23.92
N ASP A 177 6.16 -5.39 24.73
CA ASP A 177 6.44 -3.95 24.78
C ASP A 177 7.88 -3.63 25.22
N ARG A 178 8.49 -4.45 26.10
CA ARG A 178 9.85 -4.20 26.61
C ARG A 178 10.90 -4.49 25.56
N LEU A 179 10.76 -5.63 24.87
CA LEU A 179 11.65 -5.98 23.76
C LEU A 179 11.50 -4.98 22.62
N THR A 180 10.28 -4.50 22.37
CA THR A 180 10.04 -3.40 21.42
C THR A 180 10.83 -2.15 21.79
N LEU A 181 10.84 -1.74 23.06
CA LEU A 181 11.63 -0.61 23.52
C LEU A 181 13.14 -0.84 23.33
N GLU A 182 13.64 -2.03 23.63
CA GLU A 182 15.05 -2.35 23.43
C GLU A 182 15.46 -2.28 21.96
N VAL A 183 14.68 -2.92 21.08
CA VAL A 183 14.94 -2.94 19.64
C VAL A 183 14.85 -1.54 19.04
N THR A 184 13.83 -0.76 19.42
CA THR A 184 13.69 0.64 18.98
C THR A 184 14.82 1.52 19.47
N SER A 185 15.28 1.36 20.72
CA SER A 185 16.38 2.15 21.27
C SER A 185 17.73 1.88 20.61
N LYS A 186 17.96 0.65 20.14
CA LYS A 186 19.21 0.23 19.48
C LYS A 186 19.22 0.54 17.99
N THR A 187 18.05 0.68 17.37
CA THR A 187 17.91 0.86 15.91
C THR A 187 17.87 2.34 15.53
N SER A 188 18.80 2.78 14.68
CA SER A 188 18.93 4.17 14.25
C SER A 188 17.84 4.66 13.27
N LYS A 189 17.03 3.74 12.71
CA LYS A 189 16.02 4.03 11.67
C LYS A 189 14.62 4.35 12.21
N THR A 190 14.44 4.49 13.53
CA THR A 190 13.11 4.68 14.11
C THR A 190 12.75 6.15 14.29
N SER A 191 11.50 6.51 13.97
CA SER A 191 10.98 7.85 14.24
C SER A 191 10.88 8.10 15.74
N THR A 192 11.11 9.34 16.16
CA THR A 192 10.95 9.79 17.55
C THR A 192 9.53 9.54 18.08
N GLU A 193 8.53 9.58 17.19
CA GLU A 193 7.15 9.25 17.52
C GLU A 193 6.99 7.77 17.93
N VAL A 194 7.64 6.85 17.21
CA VAL A 194 7.58 5.41 17.49
C VAL A 194 8.25 5.11 18.82
N LEU A 195 9.41 5.73 19.08
CA LEU A 195 10.12 5.59 20.36
C LEU A 195 9.30 6.17 21.53
N SER A 196 8.64 7.31 21.32
CA SER A 196 7.73 7.88 22.32
C SER A 196 6.59 6.93 22.64
N LYS A 197 5.96 6.34 21.62
CA LYS A 197 4.87 5.36 21.77
C LYS A 197 5.33 4.11 22.53
N SER A 198 6.48 3.54 22.19
CA SER A 198 7.01 2.34 22.88
C SER A 198 7.35 2.63 24.35
N LEU A 199 7.89 3.81 24.66
CA LEU A 199 8.14 4.26 26.04
C LEU A 199 6.86 4.40 26.85
N ILE A 200 5.79 4.96 26.27
CA ILE A 200 4.51 5.11 26.96
C ILE A 200 3.86 3.75 27.23
N LYS A 201 3.94 2.81 26.27
CA LYS A 201 3.38 1.45 26.41
C LYS A 201 4.00 0.65 27.57
N CYS A 202 5.30 0.83 27.83
CA CYS A 202 5.97 0.15 28.95
C CYS A 202 5.43 0.56 30.34
N GLY A 203 4.66 1.66 30.44
CA GLY A 203 3.80 1.95 31.58
C GLY A 203 4.48 2.46 32.86
N THR A 204 5.81 2.60 32.91
CA THR A 204 6.46 3.20 34.09
C THR A 204 6.38 4.73 34.05
N LEU A 205 6.20 5.37 35.20
CA LEU A 205 6.09 6.83 35.29
C LEU A 205 7.26 7.56 34.60
N ARG A 206 8.49 7.10 34.82
CA ARG A 206 9.69 7.65 34.20
C ARG A 206 9.69 7.51 32.68
N GLN A 207 9.23 6.36 32.16
CA GLN A 207 9.17 6.13 30.71
C GLN A 207 8.05 6.93 30.07
N ILE A 208 6.89 7.08 30.72
CA ILE A 208 5.79 7.92 30.24
C ILE A 208 6.23 9.39 30.17
N GLN A 209 6.87 9.90 31.23
CA GLN A 209 7.41 11.26 31.23
C GLN A 209 8.45 11.46 30.11
N ARG A 210 9.35 10.49 29.91
CA ARG A 210 10.34 10.54 28.84
C ARG A 210 9.71 10.45 27.45
N GLY A 211 8.67 9.62 27.28
CA GLY A 211 7.93 9.49 26.02
C GLY A 211 7.17 10.77 25.67
N LEU A 212 6.53 11.42 26.64
CA LEU A 212 5.88 12.72 26.48
C LEU A 212 6.86 13.85 26.18
N PHE A 213 8.04 13.82 26.80
CA PHE A 213 9.10 14.77 26.49
C PHE A 213 9.55 14.67 25.02
N LEU A 214 9.64 13.45 24.49
CA LEU A 214 10.01 13.21 23.09
C LEU A 214 8.90 13.56 22.09
N ASN A 215 7.63 13.32 22.45
CA ASN A 215 6.49 13.72 21.63
C ASN A 215 5.37 14.32 22.49
N GLN A 216 5.27 15.64 22.43
CA GLN A 216 4.32 16.43 23.21
C GLN A 216 2.89 16.40 22.66
N THR A 217 2.65 15.88 21.46
CA THR A 217 1.30 15.82 20.86
C THR A 217 0.58 14.51 21.16
N ASN A 218 1.25 13.55 21.82
CA ASN A 218 0.69 12.23 22.06
C ASN A 218 -0.36 12.22 23.18
N LEU A 219 -1.63 12.19 22.79
CA LEU A 219 -2.79 12.15 23.70
C LEU A 219 -2.79 10.94 24.64
N VAL A 220 -2.28 9.78 24.18
CA VAL A 220 -2.24 8.55 24.99
C VAL A 220 -1.29 8.73 26.17
N GLY A 221 -0.16 9.40 25.96
CA GLY A 221 0.82 9.69 27.01
C GLY A 221 0.23 10.56 28.13
N TYR A 222 -0.54 11.61 27.79
CA TYR A 222 -1.17 12.47 28.80
C TYR A 222 -2.24 11.73 29.60
N LYS A 223 -3.05 10.90 28.94
CA LYS A 223 -4.03 10.05 29.64
C LYS A 223 -3.34 9.09 30.59
N ALA A 224 -2.26 8.45 30.15
CA ALA A 224 -1.47 7.56 30.99
C ALA A 224 -0.86 8.30 32.18
N LEU A 225 -0.25 9.47 31.97
CA LEU A 225 0.32 10.29 33.05
C LEU A 225 -0.75 10.74 34.06
N LYS A 226 -1.93 11.15 33.59
CA LYS A 226 -3.05 11.53 34.45
C LYS A 226 -3.58 10.35 35.27
N ALA A 227 -3.48 9.11 34.78
CA ALA A 227 -3.91 7.95 35.56
C ALA A 227 -3.00 7.66 36.78
N PHE A 228 -1.78 8.22 36.82
CA PHE A 228 -0.85 8.06 37.96
C PHE A 228 -1.06 9.08 39.08
N PHE A 229 -1.87 10.12 38.87
CA PHE A 229 -2.10 11.22 39.82
C PHE A 229 -3.60 11.44 40.05
#